data_AF-A0A3D5NKY1-F1
#
_entry.id   AF-A0A3D5NKY1-F1
#
_cell.length_a   1.000
_cell.length_b   1.000
_cell.length_c   1.000
_cell.angle_alpha   90.00
_cell.angle_beta   90.00
_cell.angle_gamma   90.00
#
_symmetry.space_group_name_H-M   'P 1'
#
loop_
_entity.id
_entity.type
_entity.pdbx_description
1 polymer ?
#
loop_
_entity_poly.entity_id
_entity_poly.type
_entity_poly.pdbx_seq_one_letter_code
_entity_poly.pdbx_strand_id
1 'polypeptide(L)'
;MVDYSALRLSDGVDCSILESTTSTNDYLTKLPFSKEVKVCITREQTAGKGQYQRAWLSKKDSSVLLSLRYPFSTKVALNGLSLAVGLSVISTLEDEYQLDQLKLKWPNDLYFKDQKLAGILIENSVQNDWQSVVIGLGLNHQLGADF
;
A
#
# COMPACT_ATOMS: atom_id res chain seq x y z
N MET A 1 5.34 11.53 -16.77
CA MET A 1 5.37 11.98 -15.37
C MET A 1 4.03 11.63 -14.78
N VAL A 2 3.97 10.84 -13.70
CA VAL A 2 2.70 10.55 -13.02
C VAL A 2 2.21 11.84 -12.37
N ASP A 3 0.99 12.25 -12.68
CA ASP A 3 0.35 13.43 -12.14
C ASP A 3 -0.69 13.05 -11.08
N TYR A 4 -0.54 13.58 -9.87
CA TYR A 4 -1.47 13.37 -8.76
C TYR A 4 -2.42 14.55 -8.55
N SER A 5 -2.48 15.51 -9.48
CA SER A 5 -3.39 16.67 -9.42
C SER A 5 -4.88 16.29 -9.34
N ALA A 6 -5.24 15.12 -9.88
CA ALA A 6 -6.59 14.59 -9.84
C ALA A 6 -6.91 13.77 -8.58
N LEU A 7 -5.94 13.59 -7.67
CA LEU A 7 -6.13 12.80 -6.45
C LEU A 7 -7.25 13.39 -5.59
N ARG A 8 -8.25 12.56 -5.28
CA ARG A 8 -9.35 12.90 -4.38
C ARG A 8 -9.18 12.12 -3.09
N LEU A 9 -9.17 12.84 -1.97
CA LEU A 9 -9.05 12.26 -0.64
C LEU A 9 -10.28 12.65 0.18
N SER A 10 -10.70 11.75 1.05
CA SER A 10 -11.74 12.03 2.03
C SER A 10 -11.26 13.08 3.04
N ASP A 11 -12.21 13.82 3.63
CA ASP A 11 -11.91 14.75 4.71
C ASP A 11 -11.20 14.04 5.87
N GLY A 12 -10.20 14.71 6.46
CA GLY A 12 -9.43 14.16 7.58
C GLY A 12 -8.32 13.18 7.20
N VAL A 13 -8.01 13.03 5.90
CA VAL A 13 -6.82 12.30 5.42
C VAL A 13 -5.69 13.28 5.12
N ASP A 14 -4.61 13.17 5.88
CA ASP A 14 -3.37 13.91 5.61
C ASP A 14 -2.49 13.12 4.63
N CYS A 15 -2.18 13.69 3.46
CA CYS A 15 -1.46 13.00 2.40
C CYS A 15 -0.16 13.70 2.01
N SER A 16 0.94 12.95 2.08
CA SER A 16 2.25 13.36 1.61
C SER A 16 2.55 12.72 0.25
N ILE A 17 2.83 13.53 -0.76
CA ILE A 17 3.26 13.08 -2.09
C ILE A 17 4.73 13.42 -2.26
N LEU A 18 5.56 12.41 -2.45
CA LEU A 18 7.01 12.51 -2.49
C LEU A 18 7.55 12.17 -3.88
N GLU A 19 8.65 12.81 -4.26
CA GLU A 19 9.37 12.47 -5.50
C GLU A 19 10.15 11.16 -5.37
N SER A 20 10.72 10.89 -4.20
CA SER A 20 11.45 9.66 -3.89
C SER A 20 11.54 9.50 -2.37
N THR A 21 11.57 8.26 -1.88
CA THR A 21 11.79 7.91 -0.47
C THR A 21 12.47 6.54 -0.40
N THR A 22 12.97 6.13 0.78
CA THR A 22 13.46 4.75 0.95
C THR A 22 12.29 3.76 0.87
N SER A 23 11.23 4.03 1.63
CA SER A 23 9.99 3.24 1.67
C SER A 23 8.86 4.13 2.18
N THR A 24 7.69 4.04 1.56
CA THR A 24 6.45 4.72 1.99
C THR A 24 6.01 4.24 3.37
N ASN A 25 6.18 2.94 3.67
CA ASN A 25 5.91 2.39 5.00
C ASN A 25 6.84 2.97 6.07
N ASP A 26 8.14 3.07 5.77
CA ASP A 26 9.12 3.62 6.71
C ASP A 26 8.88 5.10 6.96
N TYR A 27 8.50 5.84 5.92
CA TYR A 27 8.13 7.24 6.05
C TYR A 27 7.02 7.41 7.08
N LEU A 28 5.91 6.67 6.94
CA LEU A 28 4.76 6.77 7.86
C LEU A 28 5.04 6.22 9.26
N THR A 29 5.87 5.18 9.38
CA THR A 29 6.26 4.60 10.68
C THR A 29 7.09 5.57 11.53
N LYS A 30 7.90 6.41 10.88
CA LYS A 30 8.75 7.41 11.57
C LYS A 30 7.99 8.65 12.05
N LEU A 31 6.81 8.92 11.50
CA LEU A 31 6.00 10.05 11.95
C LEU A 31 5.49 9.82 13.38
N PRO A 32 5.36 10.88 14.21
CA PRO A 32 4.73 10.77 15.52
C PRO A 32 3.36 10.10 15.42
N PHE A 33 2.98 9.35 16.45
CA PHE A 33 1.64 8.76 16.52
C PHE A 33 0.57 9.84 16.39
N SER A 34 -0.45 9.56 15.58
CA SER A 34 -1.65 10.38 15.44
C SER A 34 -2.86 9.47 15.29
N LYS A 35 -4.03 9.96 15.72
CA LYS A 35 -5.33 9.31 15.50
C LYS A 35 -5.95 9.64 14.14
N GLU A 36 -5.28 10.47 13.35
CA GLU A 36 -5.67 10.78 11.98
C GLU A 36 -5.13 9.73 11.01
N VAL A 37 -5.87 9.52 9.92
CA VAL A 37 -5.40 8.71 8.80
C VAL A 37 -4.33 9.50 8.05
N LYS A 38 -3.17 8.89 7.85
CA LYS A 38 -2.09 9.47 7.04
C LYS A 38 -1.82 8.62 5.82
N VAL A 39 -1.52 9.27 4.71
CA VAL A 39 -1.19 8.63 3.44
C VAL A 39 0.17 9.13 2.96
N CYS A 40 0.96 8.22 2.42
CA CYS A 40 2.20 8.55 1.73
C CYS A 40 2.16 7.93 0.34
N ILE A 41 2.38 8.74 -0.69
CA ILE A 41 2.55 8.30 -2.07
C ILE A 41 3.94 8.74 -2.51
N THR A 42 4.65 7.90 -3.25
CA THR A 42 5.92 8.28 -3.86
C THR A 42 5.99 7.85 -5.31
N ARG A 43 6.81 8.54 -6.10
CA ARG A 43 7.14 8.13 -7.47
C ARG A 43 8.24 7.07 -7.51
N GLU A 44 9.04 6.98 -6.47
CA GLU A 44 10.17 6.05 -6.37
C GLU A 44 10.41 5.59 -4.92
N GLN A 45 10.72 4.30 -4.76
CA GLN A 45 11.27 3.73 -3.54
C GLN A 45 12.68 3.19 -3.80
N THR A 46 13.67 3.71 -3.08
CA THR A 46 15.07 3.26 -3.22
C THR A 46 15.39 2.03 -2.38
N ALA A 47 14.56 1.72 -1.38
CA ALA A 47 14.67 0.55 -0.51
C ALA A 47 13.28 0.00 -0.16
N GLY A 48 12.47 -0.25 -1.20
CA GLY A 48 11.12 -0.78 -1.06
C GLY A 48 11.09 -2.12 -0.32
N LYS A 49 10.08 -2.31 0.53
CA LYS A 49 9.96 -3.48 1.41
C LYS A 49 8.81 -4.38 1.00
N GLY A 50 9.05 -5.68 1.08
CA GLY A 50 8.04 -6.74 1.05
C GLY A 50 8.09 -7.57 2.34
N GLN A 51 7.26 -8.61 2.39
CA GLN A 51 7.25 -9.53 3.54
C GLN A 51 8.58 -10.30 3.65
N TYR A 52 8.86 -10.77 4.87
CA TYR A 52 10.05 -11.59 5.18
C TYR A 52 11.37 -10.94 4.73
N GLN A 53 11.48 -9.62 4.89
CA GLN A 53 12.67 -8.83 4.52
C GLN A 53 13.04 -8.89 3.03
N ARG A 54 12.09 -9.30 2.16
CA ARG A 54 12.29 -9.23 0.71
C ARG A 54 12.18 -7.78 0.25
N ALA A 55 12.91 -7.42 -0.80
CA ALA A 55 12.77 -6.12 -1.43
C ALA A 55 11.50 -6.08 -2.30
N TRP A 56 10.81 -4.94 -2.28
CA TRP A 56 9.87 -4.58 -3.34
C TRP A 56 10.62 -3.75 -4.38
N LEU A 57 10.86 -4.36 -5.54
CA LEU A 57 11.58 -3.71 -6.63
C LEU A 57 10.59 -2.90 -7.49
N SER A 58 10.90 -1.64 -7.72
CA SER A 58 10.14 -0.75 -8.59
C SER A 58 11.07 0.29 -9.18
N LYS A 59 10.95 0.55 -10.48
CA LYS A 59 11.56 1.74 -11.12
C LYS A 59 10.70 2.96 -10.81
N LYS A 60 11.28 4.16 -10.95
CA LYS A 60 10.51 5.40 -10.85
C LYS A 60 9.32 5.38 -11.81
N ASP A 61 8.15 5.79 -11.33
CA ASP A 61 6.87 5.83 -12.06
C ASP A 61 6.36 4.47 -12.58
N SER A 62 6.96 3.35 -12.19
CA SER A 62 6.58 2.01 -12.69
C SER A 62 5.48 1.30 -11.90
N SER A 63 5.21 1.77 -10.69
CA SER A 63 4.21 1.19 -9.80
C SER A 63 3.51 2.34 -9.06
N VAL A 64 2.27 2.12 -8.67
CA VAL A 64 1.66 2.89 -7.59
C VAL A 64 2.33 2.42 -6.30
N LEU A 65 3.02 3.34 -5.64
CA LEU A 65 3.74 3.10 -4.38
C LEU A 65 3.05 3.95 -3.31
N LEU A 66 2.24 3.29 -2.49
CA LEU A 66 1.29 3.92 -1.56
C LEU A 66 1.41 3.26 -0.20
N SER A 67 1.37 4.04 0.87
CA SER A 67 1.09 3.54 2.22
C SER A 67 0.00 4.35 2.88
N LEU A 68 -0.80 3.68 3.71
CA LEU A 68 -1.82 4.28 4.56
C LEU A 68 -1.53 3.89 6.01
N ARG A 69 -1.50 4.87 6.93
CA ARG A 69 -1.40 4.65 8.37
C ARG A 69 -2.76 4.87 9.01
N TYR A 70 -3.30 3.82 9.60
CA TYR A 70 -4.58 3.81 10.28
C TYR A 70 -4.41 3.49 11.77
N PRO A 71 -5.03 4.28 12.67
CA PRO A 71 -5.01 4.01 14.10
C PRO A 71 -6.18 3.10 14.48
N PHE A 72 -5.90 1.84 14.81
CA PHE A 72 -6.88 0.91 15.35
C PHE A 72 -6.81 0.90 16.88
N SER A 73 -7.92 0.58 17.55
CA SER A 73 -7.86 0.17 18.96
C SER A 73 -7.10 -1.16 19.07
N THR A 74 -6.34 -1.36 20.14
CA THR A 74 -5.69 -2.65 20.45
C THR A 74 -6.67 -3.81 20.62
N LYS A 75 -7.96 -3.52 20.85
CA LYS A 75 -9.04 -4.52 20.90
C LYS A 75 -9.40 -5.11 19.54
N VAL A 76 -9.01 -4.46 18.44
CA VAL A 76 -9.27 -4.93 17.07
C VAL A 76 -8.19 -5.95 16.68
N ALA A 77 -8.61 -7.16 16.32
CA ALA A 77 -7.72 -8.14 15.74
C ALA A 77 -7.41 -7.76 14.28
N LEU A 78 -6.13 -7.76 13.91
CA LEU A 78 -5.69 -7.48 12.53
C LEU A 78 -5.68 -8.73 11.63
N ASN A 79 -6.10 -9.88 12.17
CA ASN A 79 -6.18 -11.12 11.42
C ASN A 79 -7.09 -10.94 10.21
N GLY A 80 -6.58 -11.24 9.02
CA GLY A 80 -7.34 -11.07 7.77
C GLY A 80 -7.35 -9.66 7.20
N LEU A 81 -6.73 -8.66 7.86
CA LEU A 81 -6.67 -7.29 7.32
C LEU A 81 -6.04 -7.26 5.92
N SER A 82 -4.99 -8.05 5.69
CA SER A 82 -4.37 -8.15 4.36
C SER A 82 -5.32 -8.70 3.29
N LEU A 83 -6.24 -9.59 3.68
CA LEU A 83 -7.26 -10.14 2.77
C LEU A 83 -8.32 -9.09 2.47
N ALA A 84 -8.78 -8.37 3.50
CA ALA A 84 -9.73 -7.28 3.33
C ALA A 84 -9.17 -6.18 2.41
N VAL A 85 -7.93 -5.74 2.65
CA VAL A 85 -7.24 -4.77 1.78
C VAL A 85 -7.12 -5.31 0.36
N GLY A 86 -6.70 -6.56 0.19
CA GLY A 86 -6.54 -7.14 -1.14
C GLY A 86 -7.84 -7.28 -1.92
N LEU A 87 -8.93 -7.68 -1.27
CA LEU A 87 -10.26 -7.73 -1.87
C LEU A 87 -10.77 -6.32 -2.23
N SER A 88 -10.54 -5.32 -1.39
CA SER A 88 -10.89 -3.93 -1.70
C SER A 88 -10.14 -3.43 -2.93
N VAL A 89 -8.84 -3.70 -3.05
CA VAL A 89 -8.05 -3.31 -4.22
C VAL A 89 -8.52 -4.05 -5.47
N ILE A 90 -8.82 -5.35 -5.39
CA ILE A 90 -9.39 -6.10 -6.52
C ILE A 90 -10.71 -5.47 -6.97
N SER A 91 -11.67 -5.28 -6.06
CA SER A 91 -12.97 -4.69 -6.37
C SER A 91 -12.83 -3.34 -7.06
N THR A 92 -11.98 -2.44 -6.53
CA THR A 92 -11.73 -1.14 -7.16
C THR A 92 -11.14 -1.27 -8.56
N LEU A 93 -10.19 -2.19 -8.78
CA LEU A 93 -9.59 -2.36 -10.10
C LEU A 93 -10.56 -2.97 -11.11
N GLU A 94 -11.41 -3.91 -10.68
CA GLU A 94 -12.47 -4.50 -11.52
C GLU A 94 -13.50 -3.44 -11.92
N ASP A 95 -13.96 -2.62 -10.98
CA ASP A 95 -14.98 -1.60 -11.20
C ASP A 95 -14.46 -0.45 -12.10
N GLU A 96 -13.26 0.08 -11.82
CA GLU A 96 -12.72 1.26 -12.52
C GLU A 96 -12.17 0.92 -13.91
N TYR A 97 -11.58 -0.27 -14.09
CA TYR A 97 -10.84 -0.63 -15.30
C TYR A 97 -11.45 -1.79 -16.09
N GLN A 98 -12.58 -2.35 -15.65
CA GLN A 98 -13.21 -3.54 -16.26
C GLN A 98 -12.21 -4.69 -16.45
N LEU A 99 -11.27 -4.84 -15.52
CA LEU A 99 -10.31 -5.93 -15.53
C LEU A 99 -11.00 -7.21 -15.06
N ASP A 100 -10.75 -8.32 -15.75
CA ASP A 100 -11.14 -9.66 -15.32
C ASP A 100 -9.91 -10.44 -14.82
N GLN A 101 -10.13 -11.60 -14.20
CA GLN A 101 -9.05 -12.54 -13.81
C GLN A 101 -8.05 -11.99 -12.77
N LEU A 102 -8.46 -10.99 -11.99
CA LEU A 102 -7.75 -10.60 -10.77
C LEU A 102 -7.98 -11.66 -9.70
N LYS A 103 -6.91 -12.04 -9.00
CA LYS A 103 -6.94 -13.08 -7.97
C LYS A 103 -6.15 -12.62 -6.76
N LEU A 104 -6.70 -12.88 -5.58
CA LEU A 104 -5.95 -12.78 -4.34
C LEU A 104 -5.17 -14.08 -4.12
N LYS A 105 -3.85 -14.01 -4.14
CA LYS A 105 -2.97 -15.08 -3.68
C LYS A 105 -2.70 -14.88 -2.21
N TRP A 106 -3.25 -15.79 -1.40
CA TRP A 106 -3.12 -15.73 0.04
C TRP A 106 -1.62 -15.68 0.46
N PRO A 107 -1.25 -14.86 1.45
CA PRO A 107 -2.14 -14.00 2.26
C PRO A 107 -2.29 -12.55 1.76
N ASN A 108 -1.46 -12.09 0.83
CA ASN A 108 -1.20 -10.65 0.68
C ASN A 108 -0.80 -10.20 -0.73
N ASP A 109 -0.82 -11.09 -1.72
CA ASP A 109 -0.42 -10.76 -3.08
C ASP A 109 -1.64 -10.74 -4.00
N LEU A 110 -1.66 -9.79 -4.93
CA LEU A 110 -2.66 -9.73 -5.99
C LEU A 110 -2.00 -10.19 -7.29
N TYR A 111 -2.71 -11.01 -8.02
CA TYR A 111 -2.29 -11.56 -9.30
C TYR A 111 -3.28 -11.16 -10.37
N PHE A 112 -2.76 -10.85 -11.56
CA PHE A 112 -3.56 -10.77 -12.77
C PHE A 112 -3.12 -11.94 -13.65
N LYS A 113 -4.06 -12.85 -13.95
CA LYS A 113 -3.74 -14.18 -14.50
C LYS A 113 -2.77 -14.92 -13.57
N ASP A 114 -1.57 -15.24 -14.04
CA ASP A 114 -0.54 -15.98 -13.30
C ASP A 114 0.67 -15.12 -12.90
N GLN A 115 0.59 -13.80 -13.15
CA GLN A 115 1.66 -12.85 -12.83
C GLN A 115 1.28 -12.00 -11.62
N LYS A 116 2.28 -11.75 -10.75
CA LYS A 116 2.09 -10.91 -9.57
C LYS A 116 1.91 -9.45 -10.00
N LEU A 117 0.75 -8.90 -9.65
CA LEU A 117 0.36 -7.52 -9.96
C LEU A 117 0.64 -6.59 -8.79
N ALA A 118 0.30 -7.00 -7.57
CA ALA A 118 0.48 -6.18 -6.39
C ALA A 118 0.97 -6.98 -5.19
N GLY A 119 1.58 -6.29 -4.23
CA GLY A 119 1.92 -6.82 -2.92
C GLY A 119 1.42 -5.89 -1.83
N ILE A 120 0.88 -6.48 -0.77
CA ILE A 120 0.44 -5.77 0.43
C ILE A 120 1.41 -6.08 1.58
N LEU A 121 1.84 -5.04 2.29
CA LEU A 121 2.70 -5.15 3.46
C LEU A 121 2.04 -4.43 4.64
N ILE A 122 1.71 -5.18 5.69
CA ILE A 122 1.14 -4.61 6.92
C ILE A 122 2.20 -4.65 8.01
N GLU A 123 2.49 -3.48 8.57
CA GLU A 123 3.36 -3.30 9.73
C GLU A 123 2.57 -2.59 10.82
N ASN A 124 2.71 -3.00 12.08
CA ASN A 124 2.01 -2.38 13.19
C ASN A 124 2.94 -2.07 14.36
N SER A 125 2.63 -0.98 15.06
CA SER A 125 3.24 -0.63 16.34
C SER A 125 2.15 -0.33 17.37
N VAL A 126 2.37 -0.71 18.62
CA VAL A 126 1.40 -0.53 19.71
C VAL A 126 1.86 0.61 20.62
N GLN A 127 0.93 1.52 20.93
CA GLN A 127 1.13 2.58 21.91
C GLN A 127 -0.14 2.75 22.74
N ASN A 128 -0.06 2.41 24.04
CA ASN A 128 -1.19 2.38 24.96
C ASN A 128 -2.34 1.51 24.39
N ASP A 129 -3.57 2.04 24.34
CA ASP A 129 -4.77 1.35 23.84
C ASP A 129 -4.95 1.42 22.31
N TRP A 130 -3.93 1.92 21.59
CA TRP A 130 -3.95 2.07 20.14
C TRP A 130 -2.83 1.27 19.48
N GLN A 131 -3.11 0.78 18.29
CA GLN A 131 -2.13 0.20 17.38
C GLN A 131 -2.12 1.02 16.09
N SER A 132 -0.96 1.59 15.77
CA SER A 132 -0.72 2.30 14.52
C SER A 132 -0.36 1.27 13.45
N VAL A 133 -1.25 1.07 12.49
CA VAL A 133 -1.10 0.08 11.42
C VAL A 133 -0.77 0.80 10.13
N VAL A 134 0.37 0.49 9.55
CA VAL A 134 0.80 0.97 8.24
C VAL A 134 0.56 -0.13 7.21
N ILE A 135 -0.29 0.16 6.23
CA ILE A 135 -0.68 -0.70 5.13
C ILE A 135 0.02 -0.16 3.88
N GLY A 136 1.05 -0.85 3.42
CA GLY A 136 1.75 -0.58 2.17
C GLY A 136 1.15 -1.36 1.01
N LEU A 137 0.98 -0.69 -0.12
CA LEU A 137 0.56 -1.22 -1.40
C LEU A 137 1.62 -0.86 -2.45
N GLY A 138 2.25 -1.89 -3.01
CA GLY A 138 2.97 -1.78 -4.27
C GLY A 138 2.12 -2.41 -5.37
N LEU A 139 1.68 -1.61 -6.34
CA LEU A 139 0.83 -2.07 -7.46
C LEU A 139 1.50 -1.73 -8.78
N ASN A 140 1.85 -2.75 -9.57
CA ASN A 140 2.45 -2.56 -10.88
C ASN A 140 1.39 -2.11 -11.88
N HIS A 141 1.69 -1.09 -12.70
CA HIS A 141 0.78 -0.68 -13.78
C HIS A 141 1.08 -1.40 -15.11
N GLN A 142 2.22 -2.09 -15.19
CA GLN A 142 2.63 -2.95 -16.31
C GLN A 142 3.19 -4.27 -15.79
N LEU A 143 2.96 -5.36 -16.53
CA LEU A 143 3.46 -6.70 -16.23
C LEU A 143 4.37 -7.15 -17.37
N GLY A 144 5.51 -7.78 -17.06
CA GLY A 144 6.47 -8.25 -18.06
C GLY A 144 7.91 -8.25 -17.55
N ALA A 145 8.85 -8.72 -18.38
CA ALA A 145 10.25 -8.95 -18.04
C ALA A 145 11.09 -7.69 -17.71
N ASP A 146 10.46 -6.51 -17.75
CA ASP A 146 11.10 -5.24 -17.42
C ASP A 146 11.05 -4.90 -15.91
N PHE A 147 10.68 -5.88 -15.07
CA PHE A 147 10.74 -5.86 -13.60
C PHE A 147 11.30 -7.16 -13.02
#